data_AF-A0A2Z3JFQ9-F1
#
_entry.id   AF-A0A2Z3JFQ9-F1
#
_cell.length_a   1.000
_cell.length_b   1.000
_cell.length_c   1.000
_cell.angle_alpha   90.00
_cell.angle_beta   90.00
_cell.angle_gamma   90.00
#
_symmetry.space_group_name_H-M   'P 1'
#
loop_
_entity.id
_entity.type
_entity.pdbx_description
1 polymer ?
#
loop_
_entity_poly.entity_id
_entity_poly.type
_entity_poly.pdbx_seq_one_letter_code
_entity_poly.pdbx_strand_id
1 'polypeptide(L)'
;MELIATSRRDGQPVAYAYGAVEINSGRALRCGLLFVFRGQQKAQIKLREVGTNKRYRVRLPKEALGAKGHARVLRIDLEVIDV
;
A
#
# COMPACT_ATOMS: atom_id res chain seq x y z
N MET A 1 -5.43 10.75 2.69
CA MET A 1 -6.12 9.55 3.20
C MET A 1 -5.14 8.62 3.91
N GLU A 2 -5.65 7.79 4.81
CA GLU A 2 -4.91 6.69 5.45
C GLU A 2 -5.42 5.36 4.91
N LEU A 3 -4.50 4.52 4.46
CA LEU A 3 -4.81 3.25 3.83
C LEU A 3 -4.14 2.09 4.57
N ILE A 4 -4.85 0.97 4.67
CA ILE A 4 -4.35 -0.28 5.26
C ILE A 4 -4.56 -1.44 4.30
N ALA A 5 -3.55 -2.29 4.15
CA ALA A 5 -3.70 -3.61 3.58
C ALA A 5 -3.63 -4.65 4.70
N THR A 6 -4.55 -5.62 4.65
CA THR A 6 -4.56 -6.76 5.56
C THR A 6 -4.42 -8.07 4.79
N SER A 7 -3.84 -9.07 5.44
CA SER A 7 -3.78 -10.44 4.93
C SER A 7 -5.18 -11.04 4.87
N ARG A 8 -5.42 -11.90 3.88
CA ARG A 8 -6.73 -12.58 3.74
C ARG A 8 -6.93 -13.71 4.75
N ARG A 9 -5.84 -14.31 5.25
CA ARG A 9 -5.90 -15.53 6.07
C ARG A 9 -6.31 -15.23 7.50
N ASP A 10 -5.72 -14.19 8.08
CA ASP A 10 -5.76 -13.88 9.51
C ASP A 10 -6.10 -12.41 9.78
N GLY A 11 -6.34 -11.59 8.75
CA GLY A 11 -6.73 -10.20 8.89
C GLY A 11 -5.63 -9.28 9.42
N GLN A 12 -4.39 -9.79 9.54
CA GLN A 12 -3.25 -9.05 10.06
C GLN A 12 -2.80 -7.96 9.09
N PRO A 13 -2.35 -6.79 9.56
CA PRO A 13 -1.80 -5.76 8.69
C PRO A 13 -0.57 -6.25 7.92
N VAL A 14 -0.53 -5.97 6.62
CA VAL A 14 0.63 -6.27 5.75
C VAL A 14 1.26 -5.00 5.16
N ALA A 15 0.51 -3.90 5.09
CA ALA A 15 1.05 -2.59 4.76
C ALA A 15 0.16 -1.45 5.27
N TYR A 16 0.76 -0.29 5.51
CA TYR A 16 0.10 0.98 5.74
C TYR A 16 0.60 2.01 4.74
N ALA A 17 -0.29 2.85 4.23
CA ALA A 17 0.08 4.03 3.46
C ALA A 17 -0.55 5.28 4.09
N TYR A 18 0.30 6.22 4.50
CA TYR A 18 -0.09 7.44 5.19
C TYR A 18 0.08 8.66 4.30
N GLY A 19 -0.79 9.66 4.49
CA GLY A 19 -0.79 10.88 3.70
C GLY A 19 -1.01 10.60 2.21
N ALA A 20 -1.78 9.56 1.87
CA ALA A 20 -2.02 9.17 0.50
C ALA A 20 -2.96 10.18 -0.20
N VAL A 21 -2.69 10.51 -1.46
CA VAL A 21 -3.51 11.38 -2.31
C VAL A 21 -3.60 10.74 -3.70
N GLU A 22 -4.80 10.68 -4.26
CA GLU A 22 -4.99 10.27 -5.65
C GLU A 22 -4.39 11.31 -6.60
N ILE A 23 -3.59 10.85 -7.56
CA ILE A 23 -2.99 11.67 -8.61
C ILE A 23 -3.21 11.02 -9.97
N ASN A 24 -2.88 11.72 -11.06
CA ASN A 24 -3.01 11.22 -12.43
C ASN A 24 -4.39 10.64 -12.74
N SER A 25 -5.45 11.36 -12.31
CA SER A 25 -6.85 10.94 -12.47
C SER A 25 -7.14 9.56 -11.88
N GLY A 26 -6.55 9.23 -10.73
CA GLY A 26 -6.77 7.98 -10.00
C GLY A 26 -5.88 6.81 -10.42
N ARG A 27 -4.96 7.01 -11.37
CA ARG A 27 -4.01 5.97 -11.82
C ARG A 27 -2.85 5.75 -10.86
N ALA A 28 -2.63 6.66 -9.93
CA ALA A 28 -1.61 6.50 -8.90
C ALA A 28 -2.03 7.11 -7.56
N LEU A 29 -1.43 6.61 -6.48
CA LEU A 29 -1.54 7.14 -5.13
C LEU A 29 -0.19 7.65 -4.68
N ARG A 30 -0.07 8.98 -4.53
CA ARG A 30 1.11 9.59 -3.91
C ARG A 30 1.01 9.45 -2.41
N CYS A 31 1.97 8.77 -1.80
CA CYS A 31 2.00 8.45 -0.38
C CYS A 31 3.16 9.18 0.30
N GLY A 32 2.89 9.84 1.43
CA GLY A 32 3.93 10.44 2.26
C GLY A 32 4.84 9.38 2.90
N LEU A 33 4.22 8.30 3.38
CA LEU A 33 4.91 7.12 3.91
C LEU A 33 4.17 5.85 3.49
N LEU A 34 4.93 4.90 2.93
CA LEU A 34 4.53 3.51 2.80
C LEU A 34 5.33 2.67 3.80
N PHE A 35 4.62 1.95 4.66
CA PHE A 35 5.19 0.97 5.57
C PHE A 35 4.72 -0.43 5.16
N VAL A 36 5.63 -1.32 4.82
CA VAL A 36 5.30 -2.70 4.45
C VAL A 36 5.91 -3.66 5.47
N PHE A 37 5.09 -4.58 5.98
CA PHE A 37 5.56 -5.56 6.95
C PHE A 37 6.51 -6.55 6.29
N ARG A 38 7.43 -7.10 7.11
CA ARG A 38 8.44 -8.07 6.66
C ARG A 38 7.77 -9.29 6.04
N GLY A 39 8.45 -9.93 5.10
CA GLY A 39 7.96 -11.17 4.47
C GLY A 39 6.85 -10.96 3.44
N GLN A 40 6.52 -9.71 3.08
CA GLN A 40 5.61 -9.43 1.97
C GLN A 40 6.27 -9.83 0.65
N GLN A 41 5.71 -10.85 -0.01
CA GLN A 41 6.19 -11.36 -1.32
C GLN A 41 5.30 -10.92 -2.49
N LYS A 42 4.04 -10.58 -2.23
CA LYS A 42 3.11 -10.21 -3.30
C LYS A 42 3.34 -8.76 -3.72
N ALA A 43 3.71 -8.60 -4.98
CA ALA A 43 3.88 -7.29 -5.62
C ALA A 43 2.59 -6.47 -5.69
N GLN A 44 1.42 -7.10 -5.57
CA GLN A 44 0.14 -6.41 -5.59
C GLN A 44 -0.61 -6.64 -4.28
N ILE A 45 -1.11 -5.55 -3.70
CA ILE A 45 -1.92 -5.57 -2.48
C ILE A 45 -3.18 -4.73 -2.65
N LYS A 46 -4.19 -5.00 -1.83
CA LYS A 46 -5.37 -4.15 -1.74
C LYS A 46 -5.25 -3.26 -0.53
N LEU A 47 -5.13 -1.97 -0.76
CA LEU A 47 -5.19 -0.92 0.24
C LEU A 47 -6.65 -0.50 0.43
N ARG A 48 -7.10 -0.40 1.67
CA ARG A 48 -8.44 0.05 2.05
C ARG A 48 -8.33 1.36 2.82
N GLU A 49 -9.14 2.34 2.45
CA GLU A 49 -9.25 3.60 3.17
C GLU A 49 -10.01 3.43 4.49
N VAL A 50 -9.44 3.97 5.58
CA VAL A 50 -9.91 3.75 6.95
C VAL A 50 -11.26 4.46 7.25
N GLY A 51 -11.64 5.50 6.49
CA GLY A 51 -12.93 6.19 6.67
C GLY A 51 -14.05 5.76 5.72
N THR A 52 -13.72 5.49 4.45
CA THR A 52 -14.72 5.29 3.38
C THR A 52 -14.89 3.82 2.99
N ASN A 53 -13.99 2.94 3.43
CA ASN A 53 -13.85 1.57 2.94
C ASN A 53 -13.56 1.44 1.44
N LYS A 54 -13.27 2.53 0.72
CA LYS A 54 -12.81 2.50 -0.67
C LYS A 54 -11.53 1.67 -0.75
N ARG A 55 -11.41 0.88 -1.82
CA ARG A 55 -10.30 -0.05 -2.02
C ARG A 55 -9.48 0.39 -3.21
N TYR A 56 -8.20 0.07 -3.17
CA TYR A 56 -7.24 0.36 -4.22
C TYR A 56 -6.35 -0.84 -4.36
N ARG A 57 -6.36 -1.51 -5.51
CA ARG A 57 -5.33 -2.48 -5.83
C ARG A 57 -4.12 -1.73 -6.34
N VAL A 58 -3.01 -1.83 -5.61
CA VAL A 58 -1.77 -1.12 -5.94
C VAL A 58 -0.62 -2.08 -6.18
N ARG A 59 0.38 -1.62 -6.93
CA ARG A 59 1.68 -2.28 -7.06
C ARG A 59 2.66 -1.73 -6.01
N LEU A 60 3.24 -2.61 -5.22
CA LEU A 60 4.31 -2.30 -4.27
C LEU A 60 5.64 -2.05 -4.99
N PRO A 61 6.50 -1.17 -4.45
CA PRO A 61 7.85 -1.00 -4.95
C PRO A 61 8.68 -2.27 -4.74
N LYS A 62 9.64 -2.52 -5.63
CA LYS A 62 10.48 -3.73 -5.59
C LYS A 62 11.28 -3.81 -4.28
N GLU A 63 11.75 -2.68 -3.76
CA GLU A 63 12.50 -2.65 -2.50
C GLU A 63 11.67 -3.07 -1.27
N ALA A 64 10.34 -3.04 -1.35
CA ALA A 64 9.47 -3.49 -0.27
C ALA A 64 9.18 -4.99 -0.31
N LEU A 65 9.54 -5.69 -1.40
CA LEU A 65 9.27 -7.11 -1.57
C LEU A 65 10.45 -7.94 -1.05
N GLY A 66 10.15 -8.92 -0.20
CA GLY A 66 11.15 -9.82 0.36
C GLY A 66 12.17 -9.14 1.28
N ALA A 67 11.89 -7.92 1.75
CA ALA A 67 12.75 -7.21 2.70
C ALA A 67 12.96 -8.06 3.97
N LYS A 68 14.23 -8.15 4.43
CA LYS A 68 14.60 -8.90 5.65
C LYS A 68 13.91 -8.32 6.90
N GLY A 69 13.70 -7.01 6.92
CA GLY A 69 12.95 -6.28 7.94
C GLY A 69 11.68 -5.64 7.38
N HIS A 70 11.09 -4.73 8.15
CA HIS A 70 10.02 -3.87 7.65
C HIS A 70 10.57 -2.89 6.61
N ALA A 71 9.85 -2.71 5.51
CA ALA A 71 10.21 -1.71 4.52
C ALA A 71 9.52 -0.39 4.84
N ARG A 72 10.28 0.71 4.76
CA ARG A 72 9.80 2.08 4.91
C ARG A 72 10.20 2.86 3.68
N VAL A 73 9.22 3.33 2.93
CA VAL A 73 9.46 4.11 1.71
C VAL A 73 8.75 5.45 1.86
N LEU A 74 9.50 6.54 1.71
CA LEU A 74 8.99 7.90 1.87
C LEU A 74 8.71 8.51 0.50
N ARG A 75 7.67 9.35 0.42
CA ARG A 75 7.32 10.15 -0.77
C ARG A 75 7.29 9.31 -2.06
N ILE A 76 6.48 8.26 -2.06
CA ILE A 76 6.38 7.30 -3.17
C ILE A 76 5.04 7.41 -3.91
N ASP A 77 5.09 7.28 -5.23
CA ASP A 77 3.91 7.12 -6.06
C ASP A 77 3.65 5.63 -6.30
N LEU A 78 2.48 5.15 -5.84
CA LEU A 78 2.03 3.77 -6.04
C LEU A 78 1.12 3.70 -7.26
N GLU A 79 1.45 2.82 -8.20
CA GLU A 79 0.61 2.54 -9.35
C GLU A 79 -0.70 1.86 -8.90
N VAL A 80 -1.84 2.43 -9.31
CA VAL A 80 -3.18 1.86 -9.07
C VAL A 80 -3.59 1.04 -10.29
N ILE A 81 -3.92 -0.22 -10.05
CA ILE A 81 -4.33 -1.19 -11.07
C ILE A 81 -5.85 -1.17 -11.24
N ASP A 82 -6.58 -1.18 -10.12
CA ASP A 82 -8.04 -1.03 -10.05
C ASP A 82 -8.46 -0.40 -8.71
N VAL A 83 -9.68 0.12 -8.66
CA VAL A 83 -10.33 0.76 -7.50
C VAL A 83 -11.56 -0.06 -7.11
#